data_AF-A0A7S3KD76-F1
#
_entry.id   AF-A0A7S3KD76-F1
#
_cell.length_a   1.000
_cell.length_b   1.000
_cell.length_c   1.000
_cell.angle_alpha   90.00
_cell.angle_beta   90.00
_cell.angle_gamma   90.00
#
_symmetry.space_group_name_H-M   'P 1'
#
loop_
_entity.id
_entity.type
_entity.pdbx_description
1 polymer ?
#
loop_
_entity_poly.entity_id
_entity_poly.type
_entity_poly.pdbx_seq_one_letter_code
_entity_poly.pdbx_strand_id
1 'polypeptide(L)'
;INDLAATFMYIFLAEEIDRINRESEGRKSVDIDLEHNAYDLKLEDVDLIEEEKIQHIEADTYWCLENFLETLQENYTEHQPGVHKIIARTEQIVMKKDKELMEFLEAADYVPSKFVYRWVNNILSREFNVQQLIMIWDKIIAEEEDITTYLPYVC
;
A
#
# COMPACT_ATOMS: atom_id res chain seq x y z
N ILE A 1 -9.05 -3.01 4.10
CA ILE A 1 -8.64 -4.44 4.01
C ILE A 1 -8.55 -4.91 2.57
N ASN A 2 -9.62 -4.89 1.77
CA ASN A 2 -9.55 -5.36 0.36
C ASN A 2 -8.47 -4.65 -0.47
N ASP A 3 -8.38 -3.32 -0.38
CA ASP A 3 -7.32 -2.58 -1.10
C ASP A 3 -5.90 -2.95 -0.64
N LEU A 4 -5.74 -3.39 0.62
CA LEU A 4 -4.46 -3.83 1.16
C LEU A 4 -4.09 -5.23 0.66
N ALA A 5 -5.05 -6.15 0.71
CA ALA A 5 -4.88 -7.52 0.22
C ALA A 5 -4.56 -7.52 -1.28
N ALA A 6 -5.25 -6.68 -2.06
CA ALA A 6 -5.00 -6.51 -3.49
C ALA A 6 -3.55 -6.07 -3.77
N THR A 7 -2.97 -5.24 -2.91
CA THR A 7 -1.58 -4.77 -3.08
C THR A 7 -0.59 -5.93 -2.94
N PHE A 8 -0.70 -6.75 -1.88
CA PHE A 8 0.15 -7.94 -1.71
C PHE A 8 -0.05 -8.96 -2.81
N MET A 9 -1.32 -9.26 -3.15
CA MET A 9 -1.64 -10.20 -4.23
C MET A 9 -1.05 -9.74 -5.56
N TYR A 10 -1.11 -8.44 -5.85
CA TYR A 10 -0.53 -7.87 -7.06
C TYR A 10 1.00 -8.05 -7.11
N ILE A 11 1.70 -7.82 -6.00
CA ILE A 11 3.16 -7.99 -5.92
C ILE A 11 3.54 -9.44 -6.24
N PHE A 12 2.88 -10.41 -5.61
CA PHE A 12 3.20 -11.82 -5.80
C PHE A 12 2.81 -12.35 -7.19
N LEU A 13 1.70 -11.88 -7.75
CA LEU A 13 1.34 -12.19 -9.14
C LEU A 13 2.36 -11.61 -10.13
N ALA A 14 2.81 -10.36 -9.93
CA ALA A 14 3.84 -9.73 -10.75
C ALA A 14 5.16 -10.49 -10.71
N GLU A 15 5.58 -10.93 -9.52
CA GLU A 15 6.80 -11.72 -9.35
C GLU A 15 6.72 -13.07 -10.07
N GLU A 16 5.61 -13.80 -9.93
CA GLU A 16 5.49 -15.11 -10.56
C GLU A 16 5.39 -15.02 -12.09
N ILE A 17 4.73 -13.99 -12.63
CA ILE A 17 4.67 -13.75 -14.08
C ILE A 17 6.05 -13.36 -14.63
N ASP A 18 6.79 -12.48 -13.96
CA ASP A 18 8.17 -12.14 -14.35
C ASP A 18 9.06 -13.41 -14.34
N ARG A 19 8.88 -14.28 -13.34
CA ARG A 19 9.59 -15.56 -13.29
C ARG A 19 9.26 -16.48 -14.47
N ILE A 20 7.98 -16.65 -14.82
CA ILE A 20 7.54 -17.45 -15.97
C ILE A 20 8.14 -16.88 -17.27
N ASN A 21 8.09 -15.55 -17.44
CA ASN A 21 8.66 -14.89 -18.62
C ASN A 21 10.16 -15.15 -18.73
N ARG A 22 10.93 -15.01 -17.65
CA ARG A 22 12.38 -15.31 -17.62
C ARG A 22 12.71 -16.77 -17.91
N GLU A 23 11.87 -17.70 -17.48
CA GLU A 23 12.03 -19.13 -17.77
C GLU A 23 11.76 -19.43 -19.26
N SER A 24 10.80 -18.73 -19.87
CA SER A 24 10.42 -18.90 -21.28
C SER A 24 11.43 -18.29 -22.28
N GLU A 25 12.07 -17.17 -21.94
CA GLU A 25 13.01 -16.47 -22.83
C GLU A 25 14.42 -17.11 -22.86
N GLY A 26 14.71 -18.01 -21.90
CA GLY A 26 16.04 -18.54 -21.63
C GLY A 26 16.98 -17.44 -21.12
N ARG A 27 18.01 -17.79 -20.33
CA ARG A 27 19.03 -16.84 -19.83
C ARG A 27 19.77 -16.12 -20.97
N LYS A 28 19.16 -15.12 -21.59
CA LYS A 28 19.84 -14.09 -22.37
C LYS A 28 20.17 -12.96 -21.40
N SER A 29 21.36 -12.40 -21.62
CA SER A 29 21.95 -11.31 -20.83
C SER A 29 20.90 -10.28 -20.45
N VAL A 30 20.81 -10.03 -19.15
CA VAL A 30 19.95 -9.01 -18.53
C VAL A 30 20.43 -7.64 -19.00
N ASP A 31 19.93 -7.20 -20.15
CA ASP A 31 19.73 -5.77 -20.35
C ASP A 31 18.58 -5.43 -19.39
N ILE A 32 18.89 -4.68 -18.33
CA ILE A 32 17.87 -4.16 -17.42
C ILE A 32 17.09 -3.14 -18.26
N ASP A 33 16.05 -3.60 -18.95
CA ASP A 33 15.08 -2.74 -19.59
C ASP A 33 14.37 -1.97 -18.46
N LEU A 34 14.91 -0.79 -18.17
CA LEU A 34 14.36 0.20 -17.25
C LEU A 34 12.95 0.70 -17.68
N GLU A 35 12.49 0.29 -18.86
CA GLU A 35 11.16 0.57 -19.40
C GLU A 35 10.15 -0.58 -19.21
N HIS A 36 10.59 -1.79 -18.81
CA HIS A 36 9.65 -2.85 -18.48
C HIS A 36 9.08 -2.59 -17.09
N ASN A 37 7.88 -2.02 -17.05
CA ASN A 37 7.12 -1.95 -15.81
C ASN A 37 6.75 -3.38 -15.40
N ALA A 38 7.54 -3.98 -14.49
CA ALA A 38 7.27 -5.29 -13.89
C ALA A 38 5.85 -5.39 -13.25
N TYR A 39 5.21 -4.24 -13.06
CA TYR A 39 3.88 -4.05 -12.51
C TYR A 39 2.91 -3.51 -13.60
N ASP A 40 2.94 -4.08 -14.81
CA ASP A 40 1.90 -3.93 -15.85
C ASP A 40 1.24 -5.29 -16.14
N LEU A 41 0.61 -5.85 -15.10
CA LEU A 41 -0.10 -7.14 -15.17
C LEU A 41 -1.34 -7.06 -16.08
N LYS A 42 -1.42 -7.93 -17.10
CA LYS A 42 -2.66 -8.15 -17.85
C LYS A 42 -3.38 -9.37 -17.29
N LEU A 43 -4.72 -9.35 -17.40
CA LEU A 43 -5.53 -10.49 -16.94
C LEU A 43 -5.14 -11.80 -17.65
N GLU A 44 -4.79 -11.70 -18.93
CA GLU A 44 -4.34 -12.80 -19.78
C GLU A 44 -3.06 -13.48 -19.27
N ASP A 45 -2.20 -12.74 -18.54
CA ASP A 45 -0.97 -13.27 -17.97
C ASP A 45 -1.26 -14.15 -16.74
N VAL A 46 -2.34 -13.87 -16.01
CA VAL A 46 -2.74 -14.65 -14.83
C VAL A 46 -3.22 -16.05 -15.22
N ASP A 47 -3.83 -16.18 -16.40
CA ASP A 47 -4.26 -17.48 -16.95
C ASP A 47 -3.08 -18.42 -17.28
N LEU A 48 -1.85 -17.89 -17.33
CA LEU A 48 -0.63 -18.69 -17.54
C LEU A 48 -0.11 -19.34 -16.25
N ILE A 49 -0.61 -18.93 -15.08
CA ILE A 49 -0.14 -19.41 -13.79
C ILE A 49 -0.87 -20.70 -13.43
N GLU A 50 -0.11 -21.73 -13.04
CA GLU A 50 -0.66 -23.00 -12.57
C GLU A 50 -1.50 -22.82 -11.29
N GLU A 51 -2.60 -23.56 -11.16
CA GLU A 51 -3.53 -23.45 -10.03
C GLU A 51 -2.84 -23.65 -8.67
N GLU A 52 -1.86 -24.57 -8.58
CA GLU A 52 -1.07 -24.79 -7.37
C GLU A 52 -0.30 -23.52 -6.96
N LYS A 53 0.27 -22.79 -7.92
CA LYS A 53 0.99 -21.54 -7.65
C LYS A 53 0.05 -20.42 -7.24
N ILE A 54 -1.16 -20.35 -7.83
CA ILE A 54 -2.19 -19.41 -7.39
C ILE A 54 -2.57 -19.65 -5.93
N GLN A 55 -2.72 -20.91 -5.52
CA GLN A 55 -3.00 -21.25 -4.11
C GLN A 55 -1.86 -20.84 -3.17
N HIS A 56 -0.61 -20.98 -3.61
CA HIS A 56 0.54 -20.48 -2.85
C HIS A 56 0.53 -18.96 -2.72
N ILE A 57 0.28 -18.24 -3.82
CA ILE A 57 0.17 -16.76 -3.82
C ILE A 57 -0.95 -16.29 -2.90
N GLU A 58 -2.11 -16.96 -2.90
CA GLU A 58 -3.21 -16.66 -1.98
C GLU A 58 -2.78 -16.85 -0.51
N ALA A 59 -2.10 -17.95 -0.20
CA ALA A 59 -1.61 -18.23 1.14
C ALA A 59 -0.57 -17.19 1.61
N ASP A 60 0.38 -16.83 0.75
CA ASP A 60 1.40 -15.82 1.05
C ASP A 60 0.77 -14.43 1.23
N THR A 61 -0.19 -14.08 0.37
CA THR A 61 -0.99 -12.85 0.50
C THR A 61 -1.69 -12.80 1.86
N TYR A 62 -2.31 -13.90 2.27
CA TYR A 62 -3.01 -13.99 3.54
C TYR A 62 -2.06 -13.77 4.72
N TRP A 63 -0.93 -14.47 4.76
CA TRP A 63 0.03 -14.36 5.88
C TRP A 63 0.72 -13.00 5.93
N CYS A 64 1.09 -12.43 4.77
CA CYS A 64 1.66 -11.08 4.74
C CYS A 64 0.65 -10.04 5.19
N LEU A 65 -0.61 -10.15 4.75
CA LEU A 65 -1.66 -9.24 5.18
C LEU A 65 -1.94 -9.37 6.68
N GLU A 66 -2.01 -10.59 7.21
CA GLU A 66 -2.25 -10.84 8.63
C GLU A 66 -1.16 -10.22 9.50
N ASN A 67 0.12 -10.54 9.22
CA ASN A 67 1.27 -9.94 9.90
C ASN A 67 1.27 -8.41 9.79
N PHE A 68 0.95 -7.86 8.61
CA PHE A 68 0.89 -6.41 8.41
C PHE A 68 -0.24 -5.75 9.19
N LEU A 69 -1.36 -6.44 9.39
CA LEU A 69 -2.51 -5.94 10.14
C LEU A 69 -2.34 -6.07 11.66
N GLU A 70 -1.38 -6.85 12.16
CA GLU A 70 -1.14 -7.01 13.60
C GLU A 70 -0.87 -5.67 14.30
N THR A 71 -0.15 -4.77 13.63
CA THR A 71 0.16 -3.42 14.15
C THR A 71 -0.99 -2.43 13.97
N LEU A 72 -1.97 -2.76 13.13
CA LEU A 72 -3.10 -1.90 12.74
C LEU A 72 -4.46 -2.41 13.20
N GLN A 73 -4.52 -3.35 14.14
CA GLN A 73 -5.78 -3.97 14.57
C GLN A 73 -6.83 -2.94 14.99
N GLU A 74 -6.43 -1.90 15.74
CA GLU A 74 -7.34 -0.82 16.17
C GLU A 74 -7.96 -0.01 15.01
N ASN A 75 -7.40 -0.07 13.81
CA ASN A 75 -7.98 0.60 12.64
C ASN A 75 -9.20 -0.15 12.08
N TYR A 76 -9.34 -1.44 12.39
CA TYR A 76 -10.36 -2.31 11.82
C TYR A 76 -11.33 -2.90 12.86
N THR A 77 -11.20 -2.50 14.13
CA THR A 77 -12.20 -2.79 15.16
C THR A 77 -13.41 -1.87 15.05
N GLU A 78 -14.47 -2.19 15.81
CA GLU A 78 -15.68 -1.36 15.87
C GLU A 78 -15.35 0.10 16.22
N HIS A 79 -15.98 1.04 15.51
CA HIS A 79 -15.73 2.48 15.61
C HIS A 79 -14.31 2.95 15.22
N GLN A 80 -13.41 2.06 14.80
CA GLN A 80 -12.09 2.37 14.24
C GLN A 80 -11.28 3.41 15.05
N PRO A 81 -11.08 3.20 16.36
CA PRO A 81 -10.37 4.15 17.21
C PRO A 81 -8.94 4.45 16.73
N GLY A 82 -8.25 3.46 16.13
CA GLY A 82 -6.91 3.65 15.59
C GLY A 82 -6.88 4.64 14.42
N VAL A 83 -7.86 4.57 13.51
CA VAL A 83 -7.97 5.50 12.37
C VAL A 83 -8.15 6.93 12.89
N HIS A 84 -9.04 7.14 13.85
CA HIS A 84 -9.27 8.46 14.42
C HIS A 84 -8.04 9.03 15.14
N LYS A 85 -7.25 8.19 15.83
CA LYS A 85 -5.97 8.62 16.44
C LYS A 85 -4.97 9.11 15.38
N ILE A 86 -4.82 8.38 14.28
CA ILE A 86 -3.89 8.73 13.20
C ILE A 86 -4.34 10.01 12.50
N ILE A 87 -5.64 10.16 12.21
CA ILE A 87 -6.21 11.40 11.63
C ILE A 87 -5.90 12.60 12.52
N ALA A 88 -6.23 12.51 13.82
CA ALA A 88 -6.02 13.62 14.75
C ALA A 88 -4.52 13.99 14.85
N ARG A 89 -3.62 13.00 14.84
CA ARG A 89 -2.17 13.24 14.83
C ARG A 89 -1.71 13.91 13.54
N THR A 90 -2.25 13.50 12.39
CA THR A 90 -1.96 14.13 11.09
C THR A 90 -2.37 15.60 11.10
N GLU A 91 -3.59 15.92 11.54
CA GLU A 91 -4.06 17.30 11.64
C GLU A 91 -3.20 18.15 12.59
N GLN A 92 -2.77 17.59 13.73
CA GLN A 92 -1.86 18.26 14.66
C GLN A 92 -0.49 18.55 14.04
N ILE A 93 0.04 17.62 13.25
CA ILE A 93 1.33 17.79 12.55
C ILE A 93 1.20 18.92 11.53
N VAL A 94 0.17 18.91 10.69
CA VAL A 94 -0.06 19.95 9.68
C VAL A 94 -0.28 21.30 10.35
N MET A 95 -1.14 21.40 11.38
CA MET A 95 -1.36 22.65 12.11
C MET A 95 -0.08 23.24 12.72
N LYS A 96 0.85 22.39 13.17
CA LYS A 96 2.14 22.82 13.73
C LYS A 96 3.15 23.24 12.66
N LYS A 97 3.08 22.66 11.46
CA LYS A 97 4.06 22.87 10.38
C LYS A 97 3.62 23.92 9.36
N ASP A 98 2.33 23.95 9.05
CA ASP A 98 1.71 24.82 8.06
C ASP A 98 0.31 25.23 8.53
N LYS A 99 0.26 26.26 9.38
CA LYS A 99 -0.99 26.80 9.91
C LYS A 99 -1.80 27.52 8.82
N GLU A 100 -1.13 28.14 7.85
CA GLU A 100 -1.79 28.87 6.76
C GLU A 100 -2.62 27.93 5.89
N LEU A 101 -2.11 26.73 5.61
CA LEU A 101 -2.86 25.68 4.92
C LEU A 101 -4.12 25.26 5.68
N MET A 102 -4.02 25.06 7.01
CA MET A 102 -5.19 24.68 7.82
C MET A 102 -6.25 25.77 7.86
N GLU A 103 -5.85 27.03 8.01
CA GLU A 103 -6.76 28.19 7.97
C GLU A 103 -7.41 28.35 6.59
N PHE A 104 -6.67 28.08 5.52
CA PHE A 104 -7.20 28.08 4.15
C PHE A 104 -8.26 26.99 3.95
N LEU A 105 -8.00 25.75 4.40
CA LEU A 105 -8.95 24.64 4.31
C LEU A 105 -10.23 24.94 5.09
N GLU A 106 -10.10 25.48 6.32
CA GLU A 106 -11.23 25.88 7.14
C GLU A 106 -12.06 27.00 6.48
N ALA A 107 -11.40 28.03 5.94
CA ALA A 107 -12.08 29.12 5.22
C ALA A 107 -12.82 28.64 3.96
N ALA A 108 -12.36 27.55 3.35
CA ALA A 108 -12.99 26.93 2.19
C ALA A 108 -14.01 25.84 2.54
N ASP A 109 -14.39 25.69 3.83
CA ASP A 109 -15.32 24.67 4.34
C ASP A 109 -14.88 23.22 4.07
N TYR A 110 -13.56 23.01 3.94
CA TYR A 110 -12.96 21.68 3.84
C TYR A 110 -12.50 21.20 5.21
N VAL A 111 -13.00 20.02 5.60
CA VAL A 111 -12.62 19.36 6.85
C VAL A 111 -11.52 18.33 6.56
N PRO A 112 -10.28 18.53 7.04
CA PRO A 112 -9.14 17.66 6.70
C PRO A 112 -9.39 16.17 6.96
N SER A 113 -9.95 15.83 8.12
CA SER A 113 -10.34 14.46 8.48
C SER A 113 -11.18 13.72 7.43
N LYS A 114 -11.98 14.41 6.60
CA LYS A 114 -12.80 13.74 5.57
C LYS A 114 -11.97 13.08 4.47
N PHE A 115 -10.87 13.71 4.04
CA PHE A 115 -9.99 13.10 3.03
C PHE A 115 -8.89 12.25 3.67
N VAL A 116 -8.35 12.67 4.81
CA VAL A 116 -7.32 11.90 5.55
C VAL A 116 -7.86 10.53 6.00
N TYR A 117 -9.16 10.40 6.29
CA TYR A 117 -9.76 9.11 6.60
C TYR A 117 -9.50 8.06 5.50
N ARG A 118 -9.67 8.43 4.22
CA ARG A 118 -9.43 7.51 3.11
C ARG A 118 -7.96 7.12 3.00
N TRP A 119 -7.07 8.08 3.26
CA TRP A 119 -5.62 7.87 3.27
C TRP A 119 -5.21 6.87 4.35
N VAL A 120 -5.70 7.06 5.57
CA VAL A 120 -5.36 6.20 6.71
C VAL A 120 -6.01 4.81 6.57
N ASN A 121 -7.30 4.75 6.24
CA ASN A 121 -8.04 3.48 6.17
C ASN A 121 -7.51 2.53 5.06
N ASN A 122 -6.87 3.09 4.04
CA ASN A 122 -6.30 2.31 2.93
C ASN A 122 -4.77 2.43 2.85
N ILE A 123 -4.14 3.07 3.83
CA ILE A 123 -2.68 3.26 3.89
C ILE A 123 -2.15 3.77 2.55
N LEU A 124 -2.79 4.83 2.05
CA LEU A 124 -2.48 5.55 0.81
C LEU A 124 -2.63 4.74 -0.49
N SER A 125 -3.10 3.48 -0.45
CA SER A 125 -3.19 2.62 -1.64
C SER A 125 -4.11 3.14 -2.75
N ARG A 126 -5.00 4.08 -2.43
CA ARG A 126 -5.92 4.70 -3.39
C ARG A 126 -5.43 6.05 -3.94
N GLU A 127 -4.30 6.55 -3.44
CA GLU A 127 -3.73 7.84 -3.85
C GLU A 127 -2.52 7.69 -4.79
N PHE A 128 -1.87 6.53 -4.75
CA PHE A 128 -0.66 6.24 -5.52
C PHE A 128 -0.86 5.04 -6.45
N ASN A 129 -0.10 4.99 -7.55
CA ASN A 129 -0.03 3.77 -8.34
C ASN A 129 0.74 2.67 -7.59
N VAL A 130 0.65 1.43 -8.05
CA VAL A 130 1.22 0.28 -7.33
C VAL A 130 2.74 0.37 -7.14
N GLN A 131 3.48 0.89 -8.12
CA GLN A 131 4.94 1.06 -8.01
C GLN A 131 5.30 2.03 -6.89
N GLN A 132 4.65 3.19 -6.87
CA GLN A 132 4.83 4.21 -5.84
C GLN A 132 4.39 3.68 -4.48
N LEU A 133 3.29 2.94 -4.43
CA LEU A 133 2.75 2.36 -3.22
C LEU A 133 3.72 1.36 -2.60
N ILE A 134 4.32 0.46 -3.40
CA ILE A 134 5.34 -0.49 -2.94
C ILE A 134 6.52 0.27 -2.33
N MET A 135 7.04 1.30 -3.01
CA MET A 135 8.15 2.10 -2.49
C MET A 135 7.82 2.82 -1.18
N ILE A 136 6.57 3.24 -1.00
CA ILE A 136 6.09 3.86 0.24
C ILE A 136 5.99 2.80 1.33
N TRP A 137 5.38 1.64 1.03
CA TRP A 137 5.18 0.56 1.98
C TRP A 137 6.50 -0.08 2.42
N ASP A 138 7.47 -0.24 1.53
CA ASP A 138 8.81 -0.69 1.89
C ASP A 138 9.44 0.19 2.97
N LYS A 139 9.29 1.52 2.85
CA LYS A 139 9.80 2.47 3.85
C LYS A 139 9.00 2.41 5.14
N ILE A 140 7.67 2.30 5.06
CA ILE A 140 6.80 2.21 6.23
C ILE A 140 7.10 0.94 7.03
N ILE A 141 7.29 -0.19 6.35
CA ILE A 141 7.54 -1.51 6.97
C ILE A 141 8.98 -1.62 7.47
N ALA A 142 9.94 -0.94 6.82
CA ALA A 142 11.34 -0.92 7.26
C ALA A 142 11.61 0.02 8.45
N GLU A 143 10.69 0.93 8.77
CA GLU A 143 10.83 1.83 9.90
C GLU A 143 10.79 1.06 11.23
N GLU A 144 11.65 1.42 12.18
CA GLU A 144 11.69 0.77 13.50
C GLU A 144 10.50 1.20 14.38
N GLU A 145 9.93 2.38 14.10
CA GLU A 145 8.73 2.89 14.76
C GLU A 145 7.46 2.26 14.20
N ASP A 146 6.43 2.14 15.04
CA ASP A 146 5.12 1.63 14.64
C ASP A 146 4.52 2.45 13.48
N ILE A 147 3.88 1.77 12.53
CA ILE A 147 3.21 2.36 11.37
C ILE A 147 2.21 3.47 11.78
N THR A 148 1.54 3.33 12.94
CA THR A 148 0.62 4.35 13.46
C THR A 148 1.32 5.66 13.84
N THR A 149 2.63 5.61 14.07
CA THR A 149 3.49 6.75 14.42
C THR A 149 4.09 7.39 13.19
N TYR A 150 4.49 6.59 12.20
CA TYR A 150 5.13 7.07 10.97
C TYR A 150 4.13 7.55 9.91
N LEU A 151 3.03 6.83 9.71
CA LEU A 151 2.01 7.15 8.68
C LEU A 151 1.48 8.61 8.75
N PRO A 152 1.22 9.22 9.92
CA PRO A 152 0.84 10.63 10.01
C PRO A 152 1.83 11.64 9.41
N TYR A 153 3.10 11.28 9.23
CA TYR A 153 4.10 12.14 8.59
C TYR A 153 4.19 11.93 7.08
N VAL A 154 3.73 10.78 6.60
CA VAL A 154 3.66 10.46 5.17
C VAL A 154 2.41 11.08 4.56
N CYS A 155 1.29 11.10 5.32
CA CYS A 155 0.07 11.83 5.02
C CYS A 155 0.29 13.36 5.09
#